data_AF-A0A5K1DL95-F1
#
_entry.id   AF-A0A5K1DL95-F1
#
_cell.length_a   1.000
_cell.length_b   1.000
_cell.length_c   1.000
_cell.angle_alpha   90.00
_cell.angle_beta   90.00
_cell.angle_gamma   90.00
#
_symmetry.space_group_name_H-M   'P 1'
#
loop_
_entity.id
_entity.type
_entity.pdbx_description
1 polymer ?
#
loop_
_entity_poly.entity_id
_entity_poly.type
_entity_poly.pdbx_seq_one_letter_code
_entity_poly.pdbx_strand_id
1 'polypeptide(L)' 'TNGPSWDVPLGRLDGYRSVAADAMSLPSPNEPVSVLRSKFAAKGLSTEDLVALS' A
#
# COMPACT_ATOMS: atom_id res chain seq x y z
N THR A 1 -1.37 -13.48 -16.64
CA THR A 1 -2.45 -13.99 -15.75
C THR A 1 -2.16 -15.38 -15.15
N ASN A 2 -0.89 -15.84 -15.13
CA ASN A 2 -0.48 -17.07 -14.42
C ASN A 2 0.06 -16.75 -13.00
N GLY A 3 -0.61 -15.82 -12.29
CA GLY A 3 -0.19 -15.41 -10.95
C GLY A 3 -0.69 -16.37 -9.88
N PRO A 4 -0.14 -16.29 -8.66
CA PRO A 4 -0.69 -17.00 -7.51
C PRO A 4 -2.14 -16.55 -7.24
N SER A 5 -2.97 -17.47 -6.74
CA SER A 5 -4.32 -17.19 -6.25
C SER A 5 -4.34 -17.27 -4.73
N TRP A 6 -5.19 -16.48 -4.10
CA TRP A 6 -5.42 -16.51 -2.66
C TRP A 6 -6.89 -16.23 -2.34
N ASP A 7 -7.37 -16.78 -1.24
CA ASP A 7 -8.71 -16.51 -0.74
C ASP A 7 -8.81 -15.07 -0.21
N VAL A 8 -9.84 -14.34 -0.63
CA VAL A 8 -10.02 -12.93 -0.27
C VAL A 8 -10.98 -12.82 0.91
N PRO A 9 -10.54 -12.29 2.08
CA PRO A 9 -11.43 -12.00 3.19
C PRO A 9 -12.48 -10.94 2.80
N LEU A 10 -13.75 -11.23 3.05
CA LEU A 10 -14.88 -10.34 2.74
C LEU A 10 -15.43 -9.65 4.00
N GLY A 11 -16.27 -8.64 3.83
CA GLY A 11 -16.95 -7.93 4.93
C GLY A 11 -16.42 -6.52 5.23
N ARG A 12 -15.51 -5.98 4.40
CA ARG A 12 -15.11 -4.57 4.49
C ARG A 12 -16.29 -3.66 4.13
N LEU A 13 -16.53 -2.65 4.96
CA LEU A 13 -17.57 -1.63 4.74
C LEU A 13 -17.04 -0.46 3.90
N ASP A 14 -17.97 0.30 3.34
CA ASP A 14 -17.65 1.50 2.56
C ASP A 14 -17.45 2.73 3.45
N GLY A 15 -16.41 3.51 3.15
CA GLY A 15 -16.13 4.76 3.84
C GLY A 15 -17.01 5.90 3.32
N TYR A 16 -17.54 6.72 4.22
CA TYR A 16 -18.40 7.86 3.87
C TYR A 16 -17.65 9.16 3.54
N ARG A 17 -16.32 9.18 3.76
CA ARG A 17 -15.48 10.38 3.61
C ARG A 17 -14.28 10.06 2.73
N SER A 18 -14.05 10.91 1.73
CA SER A 18 -12.85 10.91 0.89
C SER A 18 -12.14 12.24 1.01
N VAL A 19 -10.84 12.23 1.27
CA VAL A 19 -10.01 13.42 1.46
C VAL A 19 -8.81 13.33 0.52
N ALA A 20 -8.72 14.27 -0.43
CA ALA A 20 -7.64 14.26 -1.43
C ALA A 20 -6.24 14.39 -0.79
N ALA A 21 -6.13 15.09 0.35
CA ALA A 21 -4.88 15.22 1.09
C ALA A 21 -4.34 13.86 1.58
N ASP A 22 -5.21 12.90 1.91
CA ASP A 22 -4.80 11.58 2.37
C ASP A 22 -4.11 10.77 1.24
N ALA A 23 -4.47 11.06 -0.02
CA ALA A 23 -3.85 10.44 -1.19
C ALA A 23 -2.41 10.91 -1.43
N MET A 24 -1.96 12.01 -0.80
CA MET A 24 -0.57 12.44 -0.83
C MET A 24 0.37 11.47 -0.10
N SER A 25 -0.18 10.57 0.74
CA SER A 25 0.60 9.52 1.40
C SER A 25 0.98 8.35 0.48
N LEU A 26 0.48 8.33 -0.76
CA LEU A 26 0.83 7.31 -1.73
C LEU A 26 2.31 7.44 -2.17
N PRO A 27 3.01 6.32 -2.39
CA PRO A 27 4.38 6.34 -2.92
C PRO A 27 4.40 6.90 -4.34
N SER A 28 5.35 7.80 -4.62
CA SER A 28 5.61 8.31 -5.97
C SER A 28 6.78 7.54 -6.58
N PRO A 29 6.77 7.26 -7.90
CA PRO A 29 7.81 6.46 -8.56
C PRO A 29 9.20 7.08 -8.50
N ASN A 30 9.30 8.40 -8.26
CA ASN A 30 10.56 9.13 -8.21
C ASN A 30 11.09 9.35 -6.78
N GLU A 31 10.46 8.74 -5.77
CA GLU A 31 10.90 8.87 -4.38
C GLU A 31 12.08 7.94 -4.06
N PRO A 32 13.00 8.37 -3.18
CA PRO A 32 14.10 7.51 -2.76
C PRO A 32 13.57 6.34 -1.93
N VAL A 33 14.26 5.19 -1.99
CA VAL A 33 13.88 3.94 -1.31
C VAL A 33 13.67 4.12 0.19
N SER A 34 14.42 5.02 0.84
CA SER A 34 14.24 5.33 2.27
C SER A 34 12.85 5.91 2.58
N VAL A 35 12.31 6.74 1.68
CA VAL A 35 10.96 7.32 1.80
C VAL A 35 9.91 6.25 1.51
N LEU A 36 10.12 5.40 0.51
CA LEU A 36 9.22 4.27 0.22
C LEU A 36 9.11 3.31 1.42
N ARG A 37 10.23 2.94 2.03
CA ARG A 37 10.26 2.12 3.26
C ARG A 37 9.49 2.77 4.40
N SER A 38 9.64 4.08 4.58
CA SER A 38 8.93 4.81 5.64
C SER A 38 7.42 4.85 5.41
N LYS A 39 6.97 5.01 4.15
CA LYS A 39 5.55 5.00 3.78
C LYS A 39 4.91 3.62 3.97
N PHE A 40 5.61 2.54 3.62
CA PHE A 40 5.13 1.18 3.86
C PHE A 40 5.06 0.85 5.35
N ALA A 41 6.09 1.23 6.12
CA ALA A 41 6.09 1.07 7.57
C ALA A 41 4.93 1.82 8.25
N ALA A 42 4.55 3.00 7.74
CA ALA A 42 3.39 3.75 8.23
C ALA A 42 2.04 3.03 8.00
N LYS A 43 2.00 2.04 7.10
CA LYS A 43 0.85 1.16 6.88
C LYS A 43 1.00 -0.21 7.55
N GLY A 44 2.03 -0.38 8.39
CA GLY A 44 2.32 -1.64 9.08
C GLY A 44 2.96 -2.71 8.18
N LEU A 45 3.47 -2.34 7.01
CA LEU A 45 4.12 -3.24 6.07
C LEU A 45 5.65 -3.23 6.24
N SER A 46 6.27 -4.38 6.04
CA SER A 46 7.70 -4.62 6.16
C SER A 46 8.49 -4.17 4.92
N THR A 47 9.83 -4.28 4.97
CA THR A 47 10.67 -3.98 3.80
C THR A 47 10.57 -5.10 2.76
N GLU A 48 10.29 -6.33 3.20
CA GLU A 48 10.01 -7.49 2.36
C GLU A 48 8.71 -7.29 1.59
N ASP A 49 7.67 -6.75 2.24
CA ASP A 49 6.40 -6.42 1.59
C ASP A 49 6.58 -5.33 0.52
N LEU A 50 7.47 -4.35 0.77
CA LEU A 50 7.82 -3.35 -0.25
C LEU A 50 8.41 -4.00 -1.50
N VAL A 51 9.28 -5.01 -1.35
CA VAL A 51 9.93 -5.69 -2.49
C VAL A 51 8.94 -6.61 -3.22
N ALA A 52 8.05 -7.28 -2.50
CA ALA A 52 7.08 -8.18 -3.10
C ALA A 52 5.93 -7.45 -3.82
N LEU A 53 5.62 -6.21 -3.42
CA LEU A 53 4.48 -5.42 -3.92
C LEU A 53 4.87 -4.24 -4.83
N SER A 54 6.16 -4.10 -5.19
CA SER A 54 6.66 -3.05 -6.09
C SER A 54 6.37 -3.31 -7.57
#